data_AF-A0A2W6NER9-F1
#
_entry.id   AF-A0A2W6NER9-F1
#
_cell.length_a   1.000
_cell.length_b   1.000
_cell.length_c   1.000
_cell.angle_alpha   90.00
_cell.angle_beta   90.00
_cell.angle_gamma   90.00
#
_symmetry.space_group_name_H-M   'P 1'
#
loop_
_entity.id
_entity.type
_entity.pdbx_description
1 polymer ?
#
loop_
_entity_poly.entity_id
_entity_poly.type
_entity_poly.pdbx_seq_one_letter_code
_entity_poly.pdbx_strand_id
1 'polypeptide(L)'
;MVDVAQVSSCMTVGIAEEGTKVTTLYRQENSIGKRRAGTYEFSPMPVPQSLIRKLLDEADPSLYVMSPAPWRYMLFSGEGRQLYMEAVRQSFPPHLADCHGSWAAYQYTEAIPAHLVVVAPVPADTPEDDMIPAKAWSKRFCMLAAEQGLHAVWKMNDYQQHPVFMNLMGLTAKERVLGVFHIGYGDQSEPRHMEAARPASELMTVYDHLV
;
A
#
# COMPACT_ATOMS: atom_id res chain seq x y z
N MET A 1 50.95 1.50 27.02
CA MET A 1 50.75 0.05 27.20
C MET A 1 49.74 -0.12 28.31
N VAL A 2 48.57 -0.69 27.97
CA VAL A 2 47.66 -1.57 28.75
C VAL A 2 47.38 -1.14 30.21
N ASP A 3 46.14 -1.03 30.69
CA ASP A 3 45.08 -2.03 30.59
C ASP A 3 43.72 -1.46 31.06
N VAL A 4 42.65 -2.00 30.47
CA VAL A 4 41.25 -1.82 30.85
C VAL A 4 40.87 -3.03 31.70
N ALA A 5 40.56 -2.81 32.98
CA ALA A 5 39.99 -3.83 33.85
C ALA A 5 38.77 -3.30 34.61
N GLN A 6 37.62 -3.85 34.22
CA GLN A 6 36.44 -4.22 35.01
C GLN A 6 36.24 -3.58 36.40
N VAL A 7 35.05 -3.01 36.58
CA VAL A 7 34.31 -3.19 37.83
C VAL A 7 32.90 -3.69 37.51
N SER A 8 32.64 -4.87 38.06
CA SER A 8 31.40 -5.63 38.09
C SER A 8 30.31 -4.90 38.89
N SER A 9 29.05 -5.01 38.46
CA SER A 9 27.93 -5.11 39.40
C SER A 9 26.72 -5.73 38.73
N CYS A 10 26.56 -7.03 39.03
CA CYS A 10 25.30 -7.70 39.39
C CYS A 10 23.99 -6.98 39.01
N MET A 11 23.22 -7.55 38.09
CA MET A 11 21.78 -7.30 38.04
C MET A 11 21.03 -8.61 37.97
N THR A 12 20.28 -8.83 39.04
CA THR A 12 19.44 -9.96 39.40
C THR A 12 18.40 -10.27 38.33
N VAL A 13 18.29 -11.55 37.96
CA VAL A 13 17.15 -12.09 37.21
C VAL A 13 15.98 -12.16 38.19
N GLY A 14 15.04 -11.21 38.06
CA GLY A 14 13.71 -11.32 38.66
C GLY A 14 12.78 -12.01 37.68
N ILE A 15 12.48 -13.29 37.90
CA ILE A 15 11.33 -13.95 37.30
C ILE A 15 10.11 -13.60 38.16
N ALA A 16 9.21 -12.80 37.60
CA ALA A 16 7.84 -12.69 38.08
C ALA A 16 6.94 -13.29 37.00
N GLU A 17 6.46 -14.50 37.26
CA GLU A 17 5.30 -15.05 36.57
C GLU A 17 4.05 -14.34 37.10
N GLU A 18 3.33 -13.63 36.23
CA GLU A 18 1.87 -13.66 36.13
C GLU A 18 1.38 -12.64 35.07
N GLY A 19 0.60 -13.13 34.10
CA GLY A 19 -0.21 -12.30 33.21
C GLY A 19 0.45 -11.87 31.89
N THR A 20 0.36 -12.74 30.88
CA THR A 20 0.82 -12.48 29.50
C THR A 20 0.13 -11.24 28.89
N LYS A 21 0.83 -10.10 28.88
CA LYS A 21 0.72 -9.07 27.84
C LYS A 21 2.06 -9.00 27.13
N VAL A 22 2.11 -9.53 25.92
CA VAL A 22 3.28 -9.38 25.03
C VAL A 22 3.27 -7.96 24.49
N THR A 23 3.95 -7.05 25.19
CA THR A 23 4.22 -5.69 24.70
C THR A 23 5.54 -5.73 23.92
N THR A 24 5.45 -5.77 22.59
CA THR A 24 6.62 -5.59 21.72
C THR A 24 7.08 -4.13 21.82
N LEU A 25 8.11 -3.88 22.65
CA LEU A 25 8.77 -2.58 22.71
C LEU A 25 9.86 -2.51 21.65
N TYR A 26 9.62 -1.75 20.58
CA TYR A 26 10.67 -1.37 19.63
C TYR A 26 11.57 -0.31 20.26
N ARG A 27 12.84 -0.67 20.44
CA ARG A 27 13.92 0.23 20.90
C ARG A 27 14.25 1.22 19.78
N GLN A 28 14.02 2.52 20.02
CA GLN A 28 14.53 3.59 19.16
C GLN A 28 16.01 3.84 19.43
N GLU A 29 16.85 3.76 18.40
CA GLU A 29 18.14 4.45 18.37
C GLU A 29 18.06 5.59 17.37
N ASN A 30 18.18 6.81 17.89
CA ASN A 30 18.16 8.05 17.12
C ASN A 30 19.44 8.18 16.26
N SER A 31 19.30 8.19 14.93
CA SER A 31 20.32 8.73 14.04
C SER A 31 19.77 9.92 13.24
N ILE A 32 20.02 11.12 13.77
CA ILE A 32 19.81 12.40 13.08
C ILE A 32 20.87 12.50 11.97
N GLY A 33 20.45 12.33 10.72
CA GLY A 33 21.37 12.36 9.57
C GLY A 33 20.69 12.71 8.24
N LYS A 34 20.64 14.01 7.93
CA LYS A 34 20.63 14.60 6.57
C LYS A 34 19.65 13.97 5.55
N ARG A 35 18.40 14.45 5.54
CA ARG A 35 17.50 14.32 4.39
C ARG A 35 18.09 15.07 3.19
N ARG A 36 18.74 14.35 2.27
CA ARG A 36 19.10 14.83 0.93
C ARG A 36 17.91 14.57 0.00
N ALA A 37 17.66 15.50 -0.91
CA ALA A 37 16.59 15.44 -1.89
C ALA A 37 16.57 14.10 -2.65
N GLY A 38 15.38 13.51 -2.80
CA GLY A 38 15.14 12.22 -3.46
C GLY A 38 14.86 11.08 -2.47
N THR A 39 13.81 11.21 -1.65
CA THR A 39 13.33 10.10 -0.82
C THR A 39 12.76 9.03 -1.75
N TYR A 40 13.54 8.00 -2.06
CA TYR A 40 13.01 6.82 -2.73
C TYR A 40 12.01 6.16 -1.77
N GLU A 41 10.72 6.28 -2.09
CA GLU A 41 9.62 5.66 -1.33
C GLU A 41 9.69 4.13 -1.35
N PHE A 42 10.44 3.58 -2.31
CA PHE A 42 10.64 2.15 -2.52
C PHE A 42 12.12 1.81 -2.75
N SER A 43 12.54 0.69 -2.19
CA SER A 43 13.75 -0.05 -2.52
C SER A 43 13.59 -0.68 -3.91
N PRO A 44 14.67 -0.76 -4.71
CA PRO A 44 14.65 -1.40 -6.02
C PRO A 44 14.55 -2.94 -5.94
N MET A 45 14.55 -3.51 -4.74
CA MET A 45 14.44 -4.96 -4.53
C MET A 45 13.12 -5.48 -5.13
N PRO A 46 13.17 -6.53 -5.98
CA PRO A 46 11.96 -7.07 -6.59
C PRO A 46 11.06 -7.72 -5.53
N VAL A 47 9.76 -7.48 -5.65
CA VAL A 47 8.74 -8.10 -4.78
C VAL A 47 8.33 -9.45 -5.38
N PRO A 48 8.43 -10.57 -4.64
CA PRO A 48 8.00 -11.88 -5.14
C PRO A 48 6.51 -11.90 -5.50
N GLN A 49 6.18 -12.39 -6.69
CA GLN A 49 4.78 -12.51 -7.13
C GLN A 49 3.95 -13.44 -6.23
N SER A 50 4.58 -14.47 -5.66
CA SER A 50 3.96 -15.37 -4.69
C SER A 50 3.52 -14.65 -3.41
N LEU A 51 4.29 -13.66 -2.96
CA LEU A 51 3.93 -12.83 -1.81
C LEU A 51 2.72 -11.94 -2.12
N ILE A 52 2.72 -11.27 -3.28
CA ILE A 52 1.58 -10.45 -3.72
C ILE A 52 0.32 -11.32 -3.84
N ARG A 53 0.42 -12.52 -4.43
CA ARG A 53 -0.72 -13.44 -4.54
C ARG A 53 -1.27 -13.84 -3.17
N LYS A 54 -0.40 -14.21 -2.23
CA LYS A 54 -0.80 -14.53 -0.85
C LYS A 54 -1.56 -13.37 -0.21
N LEU A 55 -1.07 -12.14 -0.37
CA LEU A 55 -1.73 -10.93 0.15
C LEU A 55 -3.10 -10.68 -0.49
N LEU A 56 -3.26 -10.96 -1.79
CA LEU A 56 -4.54 -10.86 -2.48
C LEU A 56 -5.55 -11.89 -1.96
N ASP A 57 -5.09 -13.14 -1.77
CA ASP A 57 -5.91 -14.22 -1.21
C ASP A 57 -6.38 -13.89 0.22
N GLU A 58 -5.54 -13.27 1.05
CA GLU A 58 -5.89 -12.86 2.43
C GLU A 58 -6.77 -11.59 2.52
N ALA A 59 -6.67 -10.72 1.51
CA ALA A 59 -7.46 -9.49 1.45
C ALA A 59 -8.91 -9.75 1.00
N ASP A 60 -9.15 -10.81 0.23
CA ASP A 60 -10.44 -11.31 -0.29
C ASP A 60 -11.56 -10.26 -0.47
N PRO A 61 -11.81 -9.79 -1.71
CA PRO A 61 -12.89 -8.84 -2.01
C PRO A 61 -14.29 -9.29 -1.59
N SER A 62 -14.55 -10.60 -1.46
CA SER A 62 -15.87 -11.11 -1.09
C SER A 62 -16.32 -10.69 0.31
N LEU A 63 -15.36 -10.27 1.15
CA LEU A 63 -15.61 -9.70 2.48
C LEU A 63 -16.21 -8.28 2.44
N TYR A 64 -16.15 -7.62 1.27
CA TYR A 64 -16.54 -6.22 1.09
C TYR A 64 -17.68 -6.04 0.09
N VAL A 65 -17.74 -6.88 -0.94
CA VAL A 65 -18.77 -6.83 -1.98
C VAL A 65 -19.39 -8.20 -2.18
N MET A 66 -20.72 -8.24 -2.12
CA MET A 66 -21.49 -9.42 -2.49
C MET A 66 -21.79 -9.40 -4.00
N SER A 67 -20.76 -9.61 -4.82
CA SER A 67 -20.91 -9.65 -6.28
C SER A 67 -20.76 -11.08 -6.82
N PRO A 68 -21.61 -11.52 -7.77
CA PRO A 68 -21.43 -12.79 -8.46
C PRO A 68 -20.23 -12.78 -9.40
N ALA A 69 -19.73 -11.60 -9.77
CA ALA A 69 -18.61 -11.45 -10.68
C ALA A 69 -17.39 -10.92 -9.90
N PRO A 70 -16.30 -11.71 -9.77
CA PRO A 70 -15.17 -11.35 -8.94
C PRO A 70 -14.37 -10.22 -9.57
N TRP A 71 -13.73 -9.42 -8.72
CA TRP A 71 -12.69 -8.50 -9.17
C TRP A 71 -11.48 -9.29 -9.71
N ARG A 72 -10.76 -8.68 -10.65
CA ARG A 72 -9.53 -9.24 -11.19
C ARG A 72 -8.36 -8.29 -11.04
N TYR A 73 -7.17 -8.84 -11.11
CA TYR A 73 -5.93 -8.14 -10.83
C TYR A 73 -4.99 -8.22 -12.02
N MET A 74 -4.28 -7.13 -12.30
CA MET A 74 -3.22 -7.09 -13.30
C MET A 74 -1.93 -6.64 -12.64
N LEU A 75 -0.97 -7.56 -12.53
CA LEU A 75 0.33 -7.31 -11.91
C LEU A 75 1.38 -7.02 -12.99
N PHE A 76 2.01 -5.84 -12.90
CA PHE A 76 3.12 -5.43 -13.74
C PHE A 76 4.39 -5.41 -12.90
N SER A 77 5.35 -6.27 -13.25
CA SER A 77 6.64 -6.42 -12.57
C SER A 77 7.70 -6.79 -13.60
N GLY A 78 8.98 -6.58 -13.28
CA GLY A 78 10.08 -6.77 -14.23
C GLY A 78 9.89 -5.92 -15.49
N GLU A 79 10.05 -6.52 -16.66
CA GLU A 79 9.86 -5.84 -17.96
C GLU A 79 8.41 -5.42 -18.22
N GLY A 80 7.43 -6.10 -17.59
CA GLY A 80 6.00 -5.76 -17.73
C GLY A 80 5.68 -4.34 -17.25
N ARG A 81 6.54 -3.74 -16.41
CA ARG A 81 6.40 -2.33 -16.00
C ARG A 81 6.48 -1.34 -17.16
N GLN A 82 7.16 -1.69 -18.26
CA GLN A 82 7.22 -0.86 -19.47
C GLN A 82 5.84 -0.71 -20.11
N LEU A 83 5.04 -1.78 -20.14
CA LEU A 83 3.67 -1.74 -20.65
C LEU A 83 2.80 -0.80 -19.81
N TYR A 84 2.92 -0.88 -18.48
CA TYR A 84 2.20 0.02 -17.57
C TYR A 84 2.60 1.49 -17.81
N MET A 85 3.90 1.77 -17.85
CA MET A 85 4.42 3.12 -18.10
C MET A 85 3.90 3.69 -19.43
N GLU A 86 3.93 2.89 -20.50
CA GLU A 86 3.47 3.34 -21.81
C GLU A 86 1.95 3.62 -21.83
N ALA A 87 1.17 2.77 -21.17
CA ALA A 87 -0.27 2.98 -21.02
C ALA A 87 -0.58 4.29 -20.26
N VAL A 88 0.19 4.59 -19.21
CA VAL A 88 0.08 5.86 -18.48
C VAL A 88 0.47 7.04 -19.37
N ARG A 89 1.64 6.96 -20.03
CA ARG A 89 2.19 8.03 -20.88
C ARG A 89 1.23 8.42 -22.00
N GLN A 90 0.66 7.46 -22.72
CA GLN A 90 -0.27 7.72 -23.82
C GLN A 90 -1.65 8.23 -23.37
N SER A 91 -1.96 8.11 -22.08
CA SER A 91 -3.25 8.55 -21.53
C SER A 91 -3.23 9.99 -21.02
N PHE A 92 -2.04 10.60 -20.93
CA PHE A 92 -1.91 12.02 -20.65
C PHE A 92 -1.94 12.86 -21.94
N PRO A 93 -2.48 14.09 -21.88
CA PRO A 93 -2.37 15.04 -22.99
C PRO A 93 -0.90 15.24 -23.41
N PRO A 94 -0.60 15.41 -24.71
CA PRO A 94 0.78 15.52 -25.20
C PRO A 94 1.63 16.59 -24.48
N HIS A 95 1.01 17.72 -24.12
CA HIS A 95 1.69 18.81 -23.41
C HIS A 95 2.06 18.50 -21.94
N LEU A 96 1.46 17.46 -21.34
CA LEU A 96 1.83 16.96 -20.01
C LEU A 96 2.72 15.71 -20.11
N ALA A 97 2.64 14.97 -21.21
CA ALA A 97 3.43 13.77 -21.46
C ALA A 97 4.94 14.08 -21.48
N ASP A 98 5.36 15.23 -22.02
CA ASP A 98 6.78 15.62 -22.09
C ASP A 98 7.32 16.12 -20.75
N CYS A 99 6.52 16.87 -19.96
CA CYS A 99 6.92 17.35 -18.64
C CYS A 99 7.03 16.23 -17.60
N HIS A 100 6.22 15.18 -17.74
CA HIS A 100 6.22 14.02 -16.86
C HIS A 100 6.99 12.82 -17.42
N GLY A 101 7.44 12.86 -18.68
CA GLY A 101 7.96 11.70 -19.39
C GLY A 101 9.16 11.04 -18.73
N SER A 102 10.20 11.81 -18.40
CA SER A 102 11.43 11.26 -17.79
C SER A 102 11.21 10.82 -16.34
N TRP A 103 10.47 11.60 -15.55
CA TRP A 103 10.17 11.27 -14.15
C TRP A 103 9.25 10.03 -14.05
N ALA A 104 8.18 9.98 -14.83
CA ALA A 104 7.24 8.87 -14.82
C ALA A 104 7.88 7.59 -15.39
N ALA A 105 8.70 7.72 -16.42
CA ALA A 105 9.49 6.60 -16.94
C ALA A 105 10.37 6.01 -15.83
N TYR A 106 11.18 6.85 -15.16
CA TYR A 106 12.02 6.40 -14.06
C TYR A 106 11.20 5.78 -12.91
N GLN A 107 10.14 6.47 -12.46
CA GLN A 107 9.33 6.01 -11.34
C GLN A 107 8.65 4.66 -11.62
N TYR A 108 7.99 4.54 -12.76
CA TYR A 108 7.17 3.37 -13.07
C TYR A 108 7.95 2.21 -13.67
N THR A 109 9.20 2.40 -14.08
CA THR A 109 10.01 1.32 -14.67
C THR A 109 11.21 0.92 -13.82
N GLU A 110 11.78 1.83 -13.04
CA GLU A 110 12.99 1.59 -12.24
C GLU A 110 12.74 1.71 -10.73
N ALA A 111 12.09 2.79 -10.27
CA ALA A 111 11.99 3.06 -8.84
C ALA A 111 10.94 2.18 -8.12
N ILE A 112 9.81 1.91 -8.77
CA ILE A 112 8.70 1.13 -8.19
C ILE A 112 8.79 -0.32 -8.69
N PRO A 113 9.01 -1.30 -7.79
CA PRO A 113 9.19 -2.70 -8.20
C PRO A 113 7.96 -3.34 -8.85
N ALA A 114 6.75 -2.98 -8.41
CA ALA A 114 5.51 -3.58 -8.90
C ALA A 114 4.34 -2.59 -8.95
N HIS A 115 3.50 -2.75 -9.98
CA HIS A 115 2.21 -2.07 -10.13
C HIS A 115 1.09 -3.10 -10.16
N LEU A 116 0.06 -2.91 -9.34
CA LEU A 116 -1.11 -3.78 -9.31
C LEU A 116 -2.36 -2.98 -9.66
N VAL A 117 -2.95 -3.24 -10.82
CA VAL A 117 -4.23 -2.66 -11.22
C VAL A 117 -5.36 -3.57 -10.73
N VAL A 118 -6.33 -3.01 -10.02
CA VAL A 118 -7.53 -3.71 -9.57
C VAL A 118 -8.70 -3.34 -10.47
N VAL A 119 -9.40 -4.32 -10.99
CA VAL A 119 -10.46 -4.15 -11.98
C VAL A 119 -11.73 -4.85 -11.51
N ALA A 120 -12.85 -4.15 -11.57
CA ALA A 120 -14.17 -4.71 -11.34
C ALA A 120 -14.98 -4.76 -12.65
N PRO A 121 -15.86 -5.75 -12.82
CA PRO A 121 -16.89 -5.71 -13.84
C PRO A 121 -17.89 -4.60 -13.52
N VAL A 122 -18.36 -3.87 -14.54
CA VAL A 122 -19.45 -2.90 -14.42
C VAL A 122 -20.75 -3.67 -14.62
N PRO A 123 -21.62 -3.81 -13.60
CA PRO A 123 -22.91 -4.46 -13.77
C PRO A 123 -23.76 -3.69 -14.78
N ALA A 124 -24.50 -4.41 -15.63
CA ALA A 124 -25.37 -3.78 -16.62
C ALA A 124 -26.57 -3.06 -15.96
N ASP A 125 -27.03 -3.58 -14.83
CA ASP A 125 -28.34 -3.23 -14.24
C ASP A 125 -28.23 -2.55 -12.87
N THR A 126 -27.04 -2.50 -12.26
CA THR A 126 -26.82 -1.88 -10.95
C THR A 126 -25.63 -0.92 -10.98
N PRO A 127 -25.83 0.38 -10.70
CA PRO A 127 -24.76 1.35 -10.54
C PRO A 127 -24.14 1.26 -9.14
N GLU A 128 -23.96 0.06 -8.59
CA GLU A 128 -23.32 -0.09 -7.28
C GLU A 128 -21.91 0.50 -7.35
N ASP A 129 -21.61 1.42 -6.42
CA ASP A 129 -20.33 2.08 -6.39
C ASP A 129 -19.29 1.19 -5.69
N ASP A 130 -18.67 0.31 -6.46
CA ASP A 130 -17.55 -0.53 -6.03
C ASP A 130 -16.39 0.29 -5.42
N MET A 131 -16.37 1.62 -5.60
CA MET A 131 -15.33 2.48 -5.06
C MET A 131 -15.29 2.51 -3.52
N ILE A 132 -16.43 2.48 -2.83
CA ILE A 132 -16.45 2.47 -1.35
C ILE A 132 -15.88 1.14 -0.83
N PRO A 133 -16.38 -0.03 -1.27
CA PRO A 133 -15.76 -1.31 -0.95
C PRO A 133 -14.29 -1.39 -1.35
N ALA A 134 -13.92 -0.86 -2.52
CA ALA A 134 -12.53 -0.84 -2.99
C ALA A 134 -11.63 -0.06 -2.05
N LYS A 135 -12.07 1.08 -1.52
CA LYS A 135 -11.29 1.85 -0.52
C LYS A 135 -11.08 1.06 0.77
N ALA A 136 -12.11 0.38 1.27
CA ALA A 136 -12.01 -0.44 2.48
C ALA A 136 -11.08 -1.64 2.27
N TRP A 137 -11.26 -2.37 1.17
CA TRP A 137 -10.39 -3.48 0.75
C TRP A 137 -8.94 -3.01 0.56
N SER A 138 -8.74 -1.84 -0.07
CA SER A 138 -7.40 -1.28 -0.30
C SER A 138 -6.66 -0.99 0.99
N LYS A 139 -7.35 -0.51 2.03
CA LYS A 139 -6.75 -0.30 3.35
C LYS A 139 -6.31 -1.61 3.99
N ARG A 140 -7.13 -2.66 3.92
CA ARG A 140 -6.75 -3.99 4.40
C ARG A 140 -5.54 -4.53 3.65
N PHE A 141 -5.53 -4.45 2.32
CA PHE A 141 -4.40 -4.89 1.52
C PHE A 141 -3.10 -4.15 1.89
N CYS A 142 -3.14 -2.83 2.07
CA CYS A 142 -1.99 -2.04 2.53
C CYS A 142 -1.50 -2.46 3.93
N MET A 143 -2.40 -2.79 4.86
CA MET A 143 -2.03 -3.26 6.19
C MET A 143 -1.36 -4.65 6.14
N LEU A 144 -1.93 -5.59 5.39
CA LEU A 144 -1.33 -6.92 5.21
C LEU A 144 0.04 -6.81 4.54
N ALA A 145 0.20 -5.93 3.54
CA ALA A 145 1.48 -5.65 2.92
C ALA A 145 2.51 -5.11 3.94
N ALA A 146 2.09 -4.18 4.80
CA ALA A 146 2.93 -3.62 5.86
C ALA A 146 3.43 -4.68 6.84
N GLU A 147 2.57 -5.63 7.23
CA GLU A 147 2.95 -6.76 8.08
C GLU A 147 4.04 -7.65 7.46
N GLN A 148 4.16 -7.65 6.12
CA GLN A 148 5.21 -8.36 5.38
C GLN A 148 6.42 -7.48 5.05
N GLY A 149 6.51 -6.27 5.62
CA GLY A 149 7.59 -5.32 5.34
C GLY A 149 7.51 -4.65 3.96
N LEU A 150 6.36 -4.73 3.30
CA LEU A 150 6.10 -4.01 2.05
C LEU A 150 5.44 -2.67 2.33
N HIS A 151 5.76 -1.70 1.49
CA HIS A 151 4.98 -0.49 1.33
C HIS A 151 4.09 -0.64 0.09
N ALA A 152 2.79 -0.40 0.25
CA ALA A 152 1.82 -0.43 -0.83
C ALA A 152 0.99 0.86 -0.81
N VAL A 153 1.00 1.60 -1.91
CA VAL A 153 0.33 2.90 -2.02
C VAL A 153 -0.78 2.80 -3.06
N TRP A 154 -2.03 2.90 -2.59
CA TRP A 154 -3.20 2.97 -3.47
C TRP A 154 -3.35 4.38 -4.07
N LYS A 155 -3.53 4.44 -5.40
CA LYS A 155 -3.73 5.66 -6.17
C LYS A 155 -4.93 5.50 -7.09
N MET A 156 -5.79 6.52 -7.06
CA MET A 156 -6.85 6.73 -8.05
C MET A 156 -6.54 8.01 -8.83
N ASN A 157 -6.36 7.91 -10.14
CA ASN A 157 -6.01 9.01 -11.05
C ASN A 157 -6.91 8.96 -12.30
N ASP A 158 -7.15 10.12 -12.92
CA ASP A 158 -8.08 10.24 -14.06
C ASP A 158 -7.68 9.39 -15.27
N TYR A 159 -6.38 9.22 -15.52
CA TYR A 159 -5.90 8.42 -16.66
C TYR A 159 -6.34 6.95 -16.59
N GLN A 160 -6.64 6.43 -15.40
CA GLN A 160 -6.98 5.02 -15.20
C GLN A 160 -8.32 4.63 -15.82
N GLN A 161 -9.19 5.61 -16.08
CA GLN A 161 -10.45 5.44 -16.81
C GLN A 161 -10.36 5.96 -18.26
N HIS A 162 -9.21 6.46 -18.69
CA HIS A 162 -9.04 7.00 -20.03
C HIS A 162 -9.12 5.86 -21.06
N PRO A 163 -9.86 6.01 -22.19
CA PRO A 163 -10.02 4.94 -23.16
C PRO A 163 -8.71 4.37 -23.68
N VAL A 164 -7.67 5.19 -23.82
CA VAL A 164 -6.33 4.74 -24.25
C VAL A 164 -5.70 3.80 -23.22
N PHE A 165 -5.75 4.15 -21.93
CA PHE A 165 -5.26 3.28 -20.85
C PHE A 165 -6.02 1.95 -20.85
N MET A 166 -7.35 2.04 -20.86
CA MET A 166 -8.23 0.87 -20.86
C MET A 166 -7.89 -0.07 -22.03
N ASN A 167 -7.78 0.46 -23.24
CA ASN A 167 -7.48 -0.32 -24.44
C ASN A 167 -6.08 -0.97 -24.39
N LEU A 168 -5.04 -0.23 -24.00
CA LEU A 168 -3.67 -0.77 -23.89
C LEU A 168 -3.55 -1.84 -22.81
N MET A 169 -4.38 -1.74 -21.77
CA MET A 169 -4.49 -2.73 -20.70
C MET A 169 -5.44 -3.89 -21.04
N GLY A 170 -6.04 -3.91 -22.25
CA GLY A 170 -7.00 -4.94 -22.65
C GLY A 170 -8.31 -4.93 -21.84
N LEU A 171 -8.67 -3.79 -21.26
CA LEU A 171 -9.89 -3.57 -20.51
C LEU A 171 -11.04 -3.21 -21.46
N THR A 172 -12.24 -3.70 -21.16
CA THR A 172 -13.44 -3.43 -21.95
C THR A 172 -14.29 -2.32 -21.32
N ALA A 173 -15.28 -1.81 -22.06
CA ALA A 173 -16.27 -0.86 -21.53
C ALA A 173 -17.16 -1.45 -20.41
N LYS A 174 -17.15 -2.78 -20.22
CA LYS A 174 -17.85 -3.48 -19.14
C LYS A 174 -16.97 -3.65 -17.90
N GLU A 175 -15.84 -2.96 -17.84
CA GLU A 175 -14.88 -3.06 -16.75
C GLU A 175 -14.50 -1.66 -16.29
N ARG A 176 -14.12 -1.57 -15.01
CA ARG A 176 -13.71 -0.33 -14.37
C ARG A 176 -12.48 -0.58 -13.51
N VAL A 177 -11.49 0.31 -13.60
CA VAL A 177 -10.37 0.31 -12.66
C VAL A 177 -10.82 0.84 -11.29
N LEU A 178 -10.61 0.05 -10.24
CA LEU A 178 -10.88 0.44 -8.84
C LEU A 178 -9.69 1.14 -8.18
N GLY A 179 -8.55 1.12 -8.85
CA GLY A 179 -7.34 1.84 -8.48
C GLY A 179 -6.09 1.04 -8.81
N VAL A 180 -4.95 1.67 -8.56
CA VAL A 180 -3.64 1.07 -8.80
C VAL A 180 -2.80 1.14 -7.53
N PHE A 181 -2.12 0.05 -7.20
CA PHE A 181 -1.13 0.02 -6.14
C PHE A 181 0.27 0.11 -6.72
N HIS A 182 1.09 0.97 -6.13
CA HIS A 182 2.54 0.96 -6.25
C HIS A 182 3.10 0.18 -5.07
N ILE A 183 3.86 -0.89 -5.34
CA ILE A 183 4.28 -1.85 -4.32
C ILE A 183 5.80 -2.04 -4.40
N GLY A 184 6.45 -1.97 -3.24
CA GLY A 184 7.87 -2.24 -3.07
C GLY A 184 8.25 -2.41 -1.60
N TYR A 185 9.45 -2.88 -1.35
CA TYR A 185 10.03 -2.78 0.00
C TYR A 185 10.35 -1.32 0.29
N GLY A 186 10.24 -0.88 1.53
CA GLY A 186 10.60 0.49 1.91
C GLY A 186 10.35 0.69 3.38
N ASP A 187 11.06 1.66 3.98
CA ASP A 187 10.70 2.08 5.32
C ASP A 187 9.27 2.63 5.26
N GLN A 188 8.41 2.06 6.12
CA GLN A 188 7.24 2.79 6.61
C GLN A 188 7.80 4.10 7.16
N SER A 189 7.77 5.16 6.36
CA SER A 189 8.13 6.50 6.83
C SER A 189 7.40 6.66 8.15
N GLU A 190 8.16 6.86 9.25
CA GLU A 190 7.61 6.86 10.61
C GLU A 190 6.22 7.52 10.56
N PRO A 191 5.17 6.87 11.10
CA PRO A 191 3.82 7.38 10.97
C PRO A 191 3.90 8.86 11.32
N ARG A 192 3.63 9.72 10.31
CA ARG A 192 3.68 11.17 10.51
C ARG A 192 2.96 11.40 11.82
N HIS A 193 3.60 12.11 12.75
CA HIS A 193 3.04 12.41 14.05
C HIS A 193 1.71 13.15 13.81
N MET A 194 0.65 12.39 13.62
CA MET A 194 -0.70 12.86 13.44
C MET A 194 -1.16 13.12 14.86
N GLU A 195 -1.70 14.30 15.09
CA GLU A 195 -2.44 14.54 16.32
C GLU A 195 -3.45 13.40 16.47
N ALA A 196 -3.44 12.77 17.64
CA ALA A 196 -4.35 11.68 17.92
C ALA A 196 -5.77 12.16 17.67
N ALA A 197 -6.54 11.38 16.92
CA ALA A 197 -7.97 11.65 16.79
C ALA A 197 -8.61 11.73 18.18
N ARG A 198 -9.71 12.49 18.30
CA ARG A 198 -10.51 12.51 19.54
C ARG A 198 -10.86 11.07 19.94
N PRO A 199 -10.73 10.70 21.22
CA PRO A 199 -10.99 9.33 21.65
C PRO A 199 -12.44 8.95 21.36
N ALA A 200 -12.70 7.66 21.10
CA ALA A 200 -14.04 7.17 20.80
C ALA A 200 -15.07 7.54 21.88
N SER A 201 -14.64 7.63 23.14
CA SER A 201 -15.47 8.08 24.27
C SER A 201 -16.06 9.48 24.12
N GLU A 202 -15.43 10.35 23.33
CA GLU A 202 -15.90 11.71 23.05
C GLU A 202 -16.79 11.80 21.79
N LEU A 203 -16.78 10.76 20.96
CA LEU A 203 -17.45 10.73 19.65
C LEU A 203 -18.65 9.78 19.62
N MET A 204 -18.77 8.90 20.62
CA MET A 204 -19.82 7.90 20.71
C MET A 204 -20.99 8.42 21.54
N THR A 205 -22.21 8.25 21.01
CA THR A 205 -23.45 8.38 21.80
C THR A 205 -23.95 6.98 22.14
N VAL A 206 -24.22 6.72 23.41
CA VAL A 206 -24.70 5.42 23.91
C VAL A 206 -26.20 5.53 24.23
N TYR A 207 -26.98 4.59 23.70
CA TYR A 207 -28.39 4.38 24.04
C TYR A 207 -28.51 2.98 24.65
N ASP A 208 -28.30 2.86 25.96
CA ASP A 208 -28.33 1.59 26.70
C ASP A 208 -29.68 1.30 27.38
N HIS A 209 -30.61 2.25 27.30
CA HIS A 209 -32.02 2.11 27.68
C HIS A 209 -32.93 2.88 26.70
N LEU A 210 -34.12 2.35 26.46
CA LEU A 210 -35.18 3.06 25.76
C LEU A 210 -35.85 4.02 26.73
N VAL A 211 -36.08 5.27 26.30
CA VAL A 211 -36.96 6.22 26.99
C VAL A 211 -38.41 5.87 26.72
#